data_AF-A0A2M7IQR9-F1
#
_entry.id   AF-A0A2M7IQR9-F1
#
_cell.length_a   1.000
_cell.length_b   1.000
_cell.length_c   1.000
_cell.angle_alpha   90.00
_cell.angle_beta   90.00
_cell.angle_gamma   90.00
#
_symmetry.space_group_name_H-M   'P 1'
#
loop_
_entity.id
_entity.type
_entity.pdbx_description
1 polymer ?
#
loop_
_entity_poly.entity_id
_entity_poly.type
_entity_poly.pdbx_seq_one_letter_code
_entity_poly.pdbx_strand_id
1 'polypeptide(L)'
;MIKSSVKFLLYFVLLFSYELLPQPKELTVELIQTNKDFFGKNLSGVQWFSGGEKFSFLKRDSETKATAIYEHDVKTGDEKILVSGNDLKLKPGDKPFGIQNYEWLPNEKYILFTGTLPARSLKTGGAFYIYEIAKKKFFELASSEKTQQNASFSPDGEKLA
;
A
#
# COMPACT_ATOMS: atom_id res chain seq x y z
N MET A 1 61.30 -21.95 20.69
CA MET A 1 59.97 -22.59 20.60
C MET A 1 58.87 -21.65 20.14
N ILE A 2 58.74 -20.43 20.69
CA ILE A 2 57.64 -19.48 20.43
C ILE A 2 57.42 -19.12 18.94
N LYS A 3 58.49 -18.97 18.13
CA LYS A 3 58.37 -18.64 16.70
C LYS A 3 57.76 -19.75 15.83
N SER A 4 57.88 -21.01 16.24
CA SER A 4 57.30 -22.17 15.51
C SER A 4 55.80 -22.28 15.77
N SER A 5 55.39 -22.03 17.02
CA SER A 5 54.00 -22.03 17.48
C SER A 5 53.17 -20.93 16.79
N VAL A 6 53.75 -19.75 16.54
CA VAL A 6 53.09 -18.63 15.85
C VAL A 6 52.87 -18.92 14.36
N LYS A 7 53.81 -19.60 13.69
CA LYS A 7 53.64 -20.04 12.29
C LYS A 7 52.56 -21.11 12.16
N PHE A 8 52.48 -22.02 13.12
CA PHE A 8 51.44 -23.05 13.16
C PHE A 8 50.04 -22.44 13.38
N LEU A 9 49.94 -21.43 14.27
CA LEU A 9 48.72 -20.67 14.50
C LEU A 9 48.27 -19.90 13.24
N LEU A 10 49.20 -19.27 12.52
CA LEU A 10 48.93 -18.57 11.26
C LEU A 10 48.44 -19.52 10.16
N TYR A 11 49.01 -20.73 10.05
CA TYR A 11 48.53 -21.76 9.12
C TYR A 11 47.13 -22.27 9.48
N PHE A 12 46.84 -22.41 10.77
CA PHE A 12 45.53 -22.85 11.26
C PHE A 12 44.43 -21.81 10.98
N VAL A 13 44.73 -20.52 11.13
CA VAL A 13 43.79 -19.42 10.81
C VAL A 13 43.54 -19.32 9.29
N LEU A 14 44.57 -19.52 8.47
CA LEU A 14 44.44 -19.56 7.01
C LEU A 14 43.60 -20.76 6.53
N LEU A 15 43.71 -21.92 7.18
CA LEU A 15 42.92 -23.11 6.84
C LEU A 15 41.43 -22.98 7.25
N PHE A 16 41.11 -22.23 8.30
CA PHE A 16 39.73 -21.96 8.71
C PHE A 16 39.04 -20.85 7.90
N SER A 17 39.75 -20.17 7.00
CA SER A 17 39.21 -19.05 6.21
C SER A 17 38.40 -19.50 4.98
N TYR A 18 38.35 -20.80 4.67
CA TYR A 18 37.86 -21.31 3.38
C TYR A 18 36.37 -21.70 3.34
N GLU A 19 35.62 -21.65 4.45
CA GLU A 19 34.29 -22.30 4.53
C GLU A 19 33.11 -21.32 4.77
N LEU A 20 33.08 -20.18 4.08
CA LEU A 20 31.88 -19.31 4.04
C LEU A 20 31.59 -18.78 2.64
N LEU A 21 31.75 -19.60 1.60
CA LEU A 21 31.17 -19.27 0.30
C LEU A 21 29.64 -19.39 0.41
N PRO A 22 28.86 -18.33 0.10
CA PRO A 22 27.41 -18.44 0.07
C PRO A 22 27.00 -19.55 -0.90
N GLN A 23 26.35 -20.60 -0.37
CA GLN A 23 25.79 -21.65 -1.22
C GLN A 23 24.68 -21.03 -2.09
N PRO A 24 24.70 -21.22 -3.42
CA PRO A 24 23.60 -20.75 -4.25
C PRO A 24 22.32 -21.45 -3.80
N LYS A 25 21.35 -20.68 -3.30
CA LYS A 25 20.04 -21.23 -2.93
C LYS A 25 19.41 -21.80 -4.20
N GLU A 26 19.05 -23.07 -4.15
CA GLU A 26 18.36 -23.74 -5.25
C GLU A 26 16.98 -23.10 -5.47
N LEU A 27 16.63 -22.80 -6.73
CA LEU A 27 15.35 -22.22 -7.07
C LEU A 27 14.26 -23.30 -7.04
N THR A 28 13.54 -23.39 -5.93
CA THR A 28 12.41 -24.32 -5.75
C THR A 28 11.06 -23.58 -5.75
N VAL A 29 9.97 -24.32 -6.00
CA VAL A 29 8.61 -23.77 -5.92
C VAL A 29 8.31 -23.20 -4.53
N GLU A 30 8.73 -23.92 -3.48
CA GLU A 30 8.59 -23.47 -2.09
C GLU A 30 9.36 -22.16 -1.83
N LEU A 31 10.58 -22.04 -2.37
CA LEU A 31 11.36 -20.81 -2.26
C LEU A 31 10.67 -19.63 -2.95
N ILE A 32 10.09 -19.82 -4.13
CA ILE A 32 9.34 -18.78 -4.86
C ILE A 32 8.12 -18.31 -4.04
N GLN A 33 7.42 -19.24 -3.39
CA GLN A 33 6.19 -18.93 -2.65
C GLN A 33 6.45 -18.29 -1.28
N THR A 34 7.57 -18.62 -0.63
CA THR A 34 7.84 -18.19 0.75
C THR A 34 8.82 -17.02 0.83
N ASN A 35 9.69 -16.86 -0.16
CA ASN A 35 10.72 -15.83 -0.09
C ASN A 35 10.16 -14.46 -0.49
N LYS A 36 10.17 -13.54 0.49
CA LYS A 36 9.76 -12.14 0.32
C LYS A 36 10.64 -11.36 -0.67
N ASP A 37 11.87 -11.80 -0.92
CA ASP A 37 12.78 -11.16 -1.86
C ASP A 37 12.25 -11.18 -3.31
N PHE A 38 11.38 -12.14 -3.65
CA PHE A 38 10.70 -12.18 -4.96
C PHE A 38 9.52 -11.18 -5.05
N PHE A 39 9.10 -10.60 -3.93
CA PHE A 39 8.06 -9.58 -3.87
C PHE A 39 8.72 -8.22 -3.67
N GLY A 40 9.05 -7.57 -4.79
CA GLY A 40 9.61 -6.22 -4.77
C GLY A 40 8.70 -5.20 -4.09
N LYS A 41 9.28 -4.10 -3.62
CA LYS A 41 8.51 -2.95 -3.13
C LYS A 41 7.60 -2.47 -4.27
N ASN A 42 6.29 -2.51 -4.06
CA ASN A 42 5.30 -2.00 -4.99
C ASN A 42 4.61 -0.77 -4.41
N LEU A 43 4.23 0.14 -5.31
CA LEU A 43 3.25 1.17 -5.02
C LEU A 43 1.92 0.67 -5.57
N SER A 44 0.88 0.71 -4.75
CA SER A 44 -0.46 0.27 -5.13
C SER A 44 -1.42 1.45 -5.14
N GLY A 45 -2.41 1.42 -6.05
CA GLY A 45 -3.41 2.49 -6.16
C GLY A 45 -2.81 3.87 -6.43
N VAL A 46 -1.81 3.97 -7.30
CA VAL A 46 -1.19 5.26 -7.65
C VAL A 46 -2.18 6.11 -8.45
N GLN A 47 -2.41 7.36 -8.02
CA GLN A 47 -3.21 8.34 -8.74
C GLN A 47 -2.51 9.69 -8.78
N TRP A 48 -2.38 10.25 -9.97
CA TRP A 48 -1.74 11.54 -10.18
C TRP A 48 -2.73 12.67 -9.94
N PHE A 49 -2.28 13.72 -9.25
CA PHE A 49 -3.01 14.97 -9.21
C PHE A 49 -2.88 15.68 -10.56
N SER A 50 -3.85 16.51 -10.90
CA SER A 50 -3.94 17.24 -12.18
C SER A 50 -2.68 18.03 -12.55
N GLY A 51 -1.96 18.57 -11.56
CA GLY A 51 -0.71 19.30 -11.76
C GLY A 51 0.53 18.43 -12.05
N GLY A 52 0.46 17.11 -11.89
CA GLY A 52 1.57 16.19 -12.16
C GLY A 52 2.77 16.30 -11.21
N GLU A 53 2.76 17.24 -10.26
CA GLU A 53 3.85 17.41 -9.29
C GLU A 53 3.75 16.46 -8.09
N LYS A 54 2.59 15.82 -7.95
CA LYS A 54 2.25 14.97 -6.82
C LYS A 54 1.45 13.77 -7.29
N PHE A 55 1.53 12.70 -6.53
CA PHE A 55 0.61 11.57 -6.65
C PHE A 55 0.22 11.04 -5.27
N SER A 56 -0.95 10.42 -5.18
CA SER A 56 -1.35 9.65 -4.02
C SER A 56 -1.23 8.16 -4.26
N PHE A 57 -1.07 7.39 -3.19
CA PHE A 57 -0.92 5.93 -3.28
C PHE A 57 -1.33 5.26 -1.96
N LEU A 58 -1.60 3.95 -2.03
CA LEU A 58 -1.89 3.13 -0.87
C LEU A 58 -0.60 2.61 -0.23
N LYS A 59 -0.52 2.78 1.08
CA LYS A 59 0.57 2.26 1.90
C LYS A 59 0.04 1.87 3.26
N ARG A 60 0.64 0.81 3.83
CA ARG A 60 0.33 0.40 5.20
C ARG A 60 1.02 1.36 6.16
N ASP A 61 0.22 2.00 7.00
CA ASP A 61 0.71 2.89 8.03
C ASP A 61 1.56 2.09 9.04
N SER A 62 2.75 2.60 9.33
CA SER A 62 3.68 1.99 10.27
C SER A 62 3.17 1.98 11.71
N GLU A 63 2.39 2.97 12.11
CA GLU A 63 1.87 3.13 13.47
C GLU A 63 0.60 2.31 13.64
N THR A 64 -0.43 2.62 12.85
CA THR A 64 -1.76 2.03 13.03
C THR A 64 -1.90 0.64 12.40
N LYS A 65 -0.96 0.26 11.52
CA LYS A 65 -1.01 -0.95 10.67
C LYS A 65 -2.23 -1.00 9.75
N ALA A 66 -3.04 0.06 9.66
CA ALA A 66 -4.13 0.19 8.71
C ALA A 66 -3.59 0.59 7.33
N THR A 67 -4.30 0.23 6.27
CA THR A 67 -4.04 0.81 4.94
C THR A 67 -4.49 2.26 4.95
N ALA A 68 -3.64 3.16 4.47
CA ALA A 68 -3.89 4.59 4.38
C ALA A 68 -3.53 5.12 2.99
N ILE A 69 -4.02 6.31 2.66
CA ILE A 69 -3.64 7.03 1.45
C ILE A 69 -2.55 8.02 1.83
N TYR A 70 -1.41 7.93 1.15
CA TYR A 70 -0.30 8.86 1.27
C TYR A 70 -0.26 9.78 0.04
N GLU A 71 0.22 11.01 0.22
CA GLU A 71 0.63 11.92 -0.84
C GLU A 71 2.15 11.90 -0.92
N HIS A 72 2.68 11.83 -2.14
CA HIS A 72 4.09 11.99 -2.45
C HIS A 72 4.30 13.24 -3.30
N ASP A 73 5.25 14.08 -2.90
CA ASP A 73 5.73 15.21 -3.70
C ASP A 73 6.94 14.78 -4.55
N VAL A 74 6.82 14.91 -5.87
CA VAL A 74 7.84 14.44 -6.82
C VAL A 74 9.11 15.30 -6.76
N LYS A 75 9.00 16.58 -6.39
CA LYS A 75 10.15 17.49 -6.35
C LYS A 75 10.98 17.29 -5.08
N THR A 76 10.33 17.17 -3.93
CA THR A 76 11.02 17.05 -2.64
C THR A 76 11.26 15.61 -2.22
N GLY A 77 10.46 14.67 -2.72
CA GLY A 77 10.45 13.27 -2.28
C GLY A 77 9.70 13.05 -0.97
N ASP A 78 9.06 14.10 -0.43
CA ASP A 78 8.35 14.01 0.85
C ASP A 78 7.07 13.18 0.73
N GLU A 79 6.84 12.33 1.73
CA GLU A 79 5.62 11.57 1.89
C GLU A 79 4.87 12.03 3.14
N LYS A 80 3.56 12.23 3.01
CA LYS A 80 2.68 12.48 4.17
C LYS A 80 1.40 11.66 4.07
N ILE A 81 0.85 11.32 5.23
CA ILE A 81 -0.48 10.70 5.28
C ILE A 81 -1.54 11.74 4.89
N LEU A 82 -2.35 11.40 3.88
CA LEU A 82 -3.44 12.24 3.41
C LEU A 82 -4.77 11.79 4.01
N VAL A 83 -5.00 10.47 4.05
CA VAL A 83 -6.19 9.86 4.65
C VAL A 83 -5.76 8.67 5.48
N SER A 84 -6.00 8.74 6.79
CA SER A 84 -5.80 7.60 7.68
C SER A 84 -6.93 6.60 7.52
N GLY A 85 -6.61 5.32 7.38
CA GLY A 85 -7.62 4.26 7.35
C GLY A 85 -8.49 4.23 8.61
N ASN A 86 -7.97 4.69 9.75
CA ASN A 86 -8.72 4.77 11.01
C ASN A 86 -9.79 5.87 11.04
N ASP A 87 -9.68 6.87 10.15
CA ASP A 87 -10.63 7.97 10.03
C ASP A 87 -11.84 7.56 9.18
N LEU A 88 -11.75 6.45 8.46
CA LEU A 88 -12.80 5.96 7.57
C LEU A 88 -13.87 5.19 8.35
N LYS A 89 -14.61 5.89 9.21
CA LYS A 89 -15.70 5.35 10.03
C LYS A 89 -16.98 6.11 9.74
N LEU A 90 -18.08 5.37 9.54
CA LEU A 90 -19.39 5.98 9.32
C LEU A 90 -19.91 6.66 10.59
N LYS A 91 -19.71 6.02 11.74
CA LYS A 91 -20.04 6.56 13.06
C LYS A 91 -18.90 6.37 14.05
N PRO A 92 -18.82 7.21 15.09
CA PRO A 92 -17.90 6.98 16.20
C PRO A 92 -18.12 5.59 16.81
N GLY A 93 -17.05 4.80 16.93
CA GLY A 93 -17.09 3.43 17.47
C GLY A 93 -17.18 2.33 16.41
N ASP A 94 -17.50 2.65 15.16
CA ASP A 94 -17.52 1.65 14.09
C ASP A 94 -16.11 1.14 13.76
N LYS A 95 -16.06 -0.08 13.22
CA LYS A 95 -14.84 -0.63 12.62
C LYS A 95 -14.45 0.24 11.41
N PRO A 96 -13.18 0.68 11.28
CA PRO A 96 -12.77 1.42 10.10
C PRO A 96 -12.94 0.63 8.81
N PHE A 97 -13.31 1.33 7.74
CA PHE A 97 -13.41 0.80 6.39
C PHE A 97 -12.03 0.38 5.88
N GLY A 98 -11.94 -0.83 5.34
CA GLY A 98 -10.71 -1.37 4.78
C GLY A 98 -10.51 -0.90 3.34
N ILE A 99 -9.55 -0.01 3.11
CA ILE A 99 -9.24 0.50 1.76
C ILE A 99 -8.67 -0.63 0.89
N GLN A 100 -9.35 -0.94 -0.20
CA GLN A 100 -8.87 -1.84 -1.26
C GLN A 100 -8.49 -1.06 -2.53
N ASN A 101 -9.30 -0.06 -2.85
CA ASN A 101 -9.12 0.89 -3.93
C ASN A 101 -9.71 2.24 -3.51
N TYR A 102 -9.38 3.27 -4.27
CA TYR A 102 -9.97 4.59 -4.15
C TYR A 102 -9.91 5.30 -5.50
N GLU A 103 -10.68 6.38 -5.64
CA GLU A 103 -10.64 7.25 -6.82
C GLU A 103 -10.89 8.70 -6.43
N TRP A 104 -10.02 9.59 -6.90
CA TRP A 104 -10.25 11.03 -6.77
C TRP A 104 -11.42 11.48 -7.65
N LEU A 105 -12.28 12.32 -7.10
CA LEU A 105 -13.22 13.07 -7.92
C LEU A 105 -12.47 14.15 -8.72
N PRO A 106 -12.98 14.60 -9.88
CA PRO A 106 -12.31 15.58 -10.75
C PRO A 106 -11.92 16.89 -10.06
N ASN A 107 -12.64 17.26 -9.00
CA ASN A 107 -12.39 18.47 -8.23
C ASN A 107 -11.34 18.30 -7.11
N GLU A 108 -10.78 17.09 -6.93
CA GLU A 108 -9.78 16.72 -5.91
C GLU A 108 -10.20 17.04 -4.45
N LYS A 109 -11.50 17.27 -4.21
CA LYS A 109 -12.05 17.55 -2.86
C LYS A 109 -12.57 16.29 -2.17
N TYR A 110 -12.88 15.28 -2.96
CA TYR A 110 -13.52 14.06 -2.51
C TYR A 110 -12.81 12.84 -3.06
N ILE A 111 -12.85 11.76 -2.27
CA ILE A 111 -12.37 10.44 -2.68
C ILE A 111 -13.54 9.46 -2.61
N LEU A 112 -13.77 8.76 -3.71
CA LEU A 112 -14.66 7.61 -3.80
C LEU A 112 -13.94 6.35 -3.32
N PHE A 113 -14.64 5.60 -2.47
CA PHE A 113 -14.29 4.23 -2.12
C PHE A 113 -15.43 3.31 -2.53
N THR A 114 -15.08 2.13 -3.03
CA THR A 114 -16.05 1.10 -3.40
C THR A 114 -15.91 -0.10 -2.49
N GLY A 115 -17.04 -0.72 -2.12
CA GLY A 115 -17.01 -2.04 -1.51
C GLY A 115 -16.39 -3.12 -2.42
N THR A 116 -16.10 -4.28 -1.82
CA THR A 116 -15.60 -5.46 -2.54
C THR A 116 -16.75 -6.43 -2.77
N LEU A 117 -16.99 -6.82 -4.02
CA LEU A 117 -17.94 -7.89 -4.33
C LEU A 117 -17.27 -9.26 -4.21
N PRO A 118 -17.94 -10.29 -3.66
CA PRO A 118 -17.36 -11.62 -3.45
C PRO A 118 -17.08 -12.46 -4.71
N ALA A 119 -17.01 -11.87 -5.92
CA ALA A 119 -16.68 -12.62 -7.13
C ALA A 119 -15.80 -11.80 -8.10
N ARG A 120 -14.52 -12.18 -8.17
CA ARG A 120 -13.39 -11.58 -8.93
C ARG A 120 -12.85 -10.27 -8.34
N SER A 121 -11.55 -10.29 -8.00
CA SER A 121 -10.71 -9.19 -7.47
C SER A 121 -10.73 -7.87 -8.26
N LEU A 122 -11.42 -7.82 -9.40
CA LEU A 122 -11.44 -6.70 -10.34
C LEU A 122 -12.80 -6.01 -10.45
N LYS A 123 -13.85 -6.51 -9.78
CA LYS A 123 -15.17 -5.86 -9.80
C LYS A 123 -15.35 -5.02 -8.54
N THR A 124 -15.21 -3.71 -8.71
CA THR A 124 -15.67 -2.69 -7.77
C THR A 124 -17.18 -2.67 -7.76
N GLY A 125 -17.81 -2.77 -6.59
CA GLY A 125 -19.25 -2.59 -6.48
C GLY A 125 -19.82 -2.88 -5.10
N GLY A 126 -21.12 -2.64 -4.96
CA GLY A 126 -21.79 -2.62 -3.65
C GLY A 126 -21.99 -1.18 -3.17
N ALA A 127 -21.90 -0.96 -1.87
CA ALA A 127 -22.02 0.38 -1.29
C ALA A 127 -20.87 1.29 -1.72
N PHE A 128 -21.20 2.54 -2.03
CA PHE A 128 -20.25 3.59 -2.32
C PHE A 128 -20.07 4.49 -1.12
N TYR A 129 -18.81 4.82 -0.84
CA TYR A 129 -18.44 5.71 0.25
C TYR A 129 -17.65 6.88 -0.29
N ILE A 130 -17.82 8.05 0.32
CA ILE A 130 -17.12 9.27 -0.01
C ILE A 130 -16.37 9.76 1.22
N TYR A 131 -15.16 10.25 1.00
CA TYR A 131 -14.40 11.02 1.98
C TYR A 131 -14.20 12.45 1.49
N GLU A 132 -14.63 13.43 2.28
CA GLU A 132 -14.37 14.84 2.04
C GLU A 132 -13.05 15.27 2.71
N ILE A 133 -12.07 15.70 1.91
CA ILE A 133 -10.72 16.02 2.39
C ILE A 133 -10.73 17.18 3.40
N ALA A 134 -11.41 18.28 3.06
CA ALA A 134 -11.39 19.50 3.88
C ALA A 134 -12.01 19.28 5.27
N LYS A 135 -13.08 18.47 5.34
CA LYS A 135 -13.80 18.21 6.59
C LYS A 135 -13.36 16.93 7.30
N LYS A 136 -12.50 16.12 6.66
CA LYS A 136 -12.11 14.77 7.10
C LYS A 136 -13.33 13.90 7.43
N LYS A 137 -14.36 13.97 6.59
CA LYS A 137 -15.65 13.31 6.84
C LYS A 137 -15.84 12.15 5.89
N PHE A 138 -16.08 10.96 6.46
CA PHE A 138 -16.43 9.75 5.73
C PHE A 138 -17.94 9.52 5.79
N PHE A 139 -18.58 9.23 4.66
CA PHE A 139 -20.01 8.96 4.59
C PHE A 139 -20.36 8.02 3.43
N GLU A 140 -21.46 7.30 3.59
CA GLU A 140 -22.02 6.45 2.55
C GLU A 140 -22.86 7.31 1.59
N LEU A 141 -22.61 7.19 0.28
CA LEU A 141 -23.30 7.98 -0.76
C LEU A 141 -24.55 7.25 -1.27
N ALA A 142 -24.47 5.93 -1.43
CA ALA A 142 -25.59 5.11 -1.89
C ALA A 142 -25.56 3.75 -1.19
N SER A 143 -26.46 3.55 -0.22
CA SER A 143 -26.82 2.23 0.28
C SER A 143 -27.85 1.65 -0.68
N SER A 144 -27.44 0.75 -1.59
CA SER A 144 -28.41 -0.03 -2.35
C SER A 144 -28.25 -1.52 -2.12
N GLU A 145 -29.37 -2.22 -1.93
CA GLU A 145 -29.40 -3.69 -1.86
C GLU A 145 -28.93 -4.36 -3.16
N LYS A 146 -28.89 -3.60 -4.26
CA LYS A 146 -28.37 -4.03 -5.56
C LYS A 146 -26.93 -3.56 -5.73
N THR A 147 -26.09 -4.44 -6.26
CA THR A 147 -24.71 -4.14 -6.64
C THR A 147 -24.64 -2.98 -7.64
N GLN A 148 -24.10 -1.83 -7.23
CA GLN A 148 -23.75 -0.75 -8.14
C GLN A 148 -22.40 -1.01 -8.79
N GLN A 149 -22.25 -0.68 -10.07
CA GLN A 149 -21.01 -0.80 -10.85
C GLN A 149 -20.86 0.45 -11.73
N ASN A 150 -19.62 0.77 -12.11
CA ASN A 150 -19.31 1.84 -13.07
C ASN A 150 -19.85 3.23 -12.69
N ALA A 151 -19.84 3.56 -11.40
CA ALA A 151 -20.15 4.91 -10.94
C ALA A 151 -19.23 5.91 -11.65
N SER A 152 -19.82 6.90 -12.32
CA SER A 152 -19.06 7.96 -12.98
C SER A 152 -19.56 9.31 -12.49
N PHE A 153 -18.63 10.17 -12.07
CA PHE A 153 -18.96 11.52 -11.64
C PHE A 153 -19.03 12.47 -12.83
N SER A 154 -19.91 13.47 -12.74
CA SER A 154 -19.89 14.60 -13.66
C SER A 154 -18.53 15.33 -13.60
N PRO A 155 -18.12 16.04 -14.66
CA PRO A 155 -16.83 16.73 -14.69
C PRO A 155 -16.62 17.76 -13.57
N ASP A 156 -17.71 18.32 -13.02
CA ASP A 156 -17.68 19.23 -11.86
C ASP A 156 -17.58 18.50 -10.51
N GLY A 157 -17.76 17.18 -10.49
CA GLY A 157 -17.75 16.32 -9.31
C GLY A 157 -18.98 16.49 -8.41
N GLU A 158 -20.04 17.15 -8.88
CA GLU A 158 -21.24 17.41 -8.08
C GLU A 158 -22.33 16.34 -8.23
N LYS A 159 -22.27 15.52 -9.29
CA LYS A 159 -23.29 14.51 -9.59
C LYS A 159 -22.64 13.15 -9.82
N LEU A 160 -23.34 12.11 -9.38
CA LEU A 160 -22.99 10.72 -9.65
C LEU A 160 -24.02 10.11 -10.60
N ALA A 161 -23.56 9.46 -11.66
CA ALA A 161 -24.36 8.66 -12.59
C ALA A 161 -24.11 7.16 -12.40
#